data_AF-A0A258RNW0-F1
#
_entry.id   AF-A0A258RNW0-F1
#
_cell.length_a   1.000
_cell.length_b   1.000
_cell.length_c   1.000
_cell.angle_alpha   90.00
_cell.angle_beta   90.00
_cell.angle_gamma   90.00
#
_symmetry.space_group_name_H-M   'P 1'
#
loop_
_entity.id
_entity.type
_entity.pdbx_description
1 polymer ?
#
loop_
_entity_poly.entity_id
_entity_poly.type
_entity_poly.pdbx_seq_one_letter_code
_entity_poly.pdbx_strand_id
1 'polypeptide(L)'
;MGMISTLKRAVPDGDRQLGIYAGPFRGGVFHSNPRVSLRKMLGLYEHELNGWLSAAMQKVDLVIDVGGNDGYFTFGAAAAMKRAGSPRIVTFEPLPNHFEQLRIARQKSGYTEQEIRLINLLVGATEQAGMTTLDLLPEANADHCALIKIDVEGAELDVLAGAKSWIAPGNHFLIEVHDLSFFEQIDNQFAHHGIKLDRVYQQPLPILGREYRDADNGWLVTRL
;
A
#
# COMPACT_ATOMS: atom_id res chain seq x y z
N MET A 1 8.48 -33.77 -1.08
CA MET A 1 9.11 -32.53 -1.58
C MET A 1 8.29 -32.02 -2.75
N GLY A 2 7.48 -30.97 -2.55
CA GLY A 2 6.50 -30.52 -3.54
C GLY A 2 7.11 -29.71 -4.69
N MET A 3 6.44 -29.72 -5.84
CA MET A 3 6.80 -29.05 -7.10
C MET A 3 7.20 -27.56 -6.92
N ILE A 4 6.61 -26.88 -5.93
CA ILE A 4 6.89 -25.49 -5.56
C ILE A 4 8.32 -25.29 -5.00
N SER A 5 8.85 -26.26 -4.24
CA SER A 5 10.20 -26.17 -3.67
C SER A 5 11.30 -26.27 -4.73
N THR A 6 11.03 -27.00 -5.81
CA THR A 6 11.95 -27.15 -6.95
C THR A 6 11.95 -25.89 -7.82
N LEU A 7 10.78 -25.30 -8.06
CA LEU A 7 10.63 -24.00 -8.72
C LEU A 7 11.36 -22.87 -7.96
N LYS A 8 11.26 -22.82 -6.63
CA LYS A 8 11.99 -21.82 -5.81
C LYS A 8 13.51 -21.91 -5.94
N ARG A 9 14.08 -23.10 -6.20
CA ARG A 9 15.53 -23.28 -6.39
C ARG A 9 16.00 -22.87 -7.79
N ALA A 10 15.13 -22.93 -8.80
CA ALA A 10 15.42 -22.45 -10.15
C ALA A 10 15.35 -20.91 -10.25
N VAL A 11 14.68 -20.26 -9.29
CA VAL A 11 14.60 -18.80 -9.19
C VAL A 11 15.91 -18.25 -8.56
N PRO A 12 16.55 -17.24 -9.18
CA PRO A 12 17.75 -16.62 -8.64
C PRO A 12 17.56 -16.10 -7.21
N ASP A 13 18.61 -16.22 -6.38
CA ASP A 13 18.62 -15.60 -5.05
C ASP A 13 19.08 -14.14 -5.13
N GLY A 14 18.70 -13.35 -4.13
CA GLY A 14 19.13 -11.98 -3.96
C GLY A 14 18.20 -10.94 -4.58
N ASP A 15 18.16 -9.80 -3.90
CA ASP A 15 17.31 -8.68 -4.22
C ASP A 15 17.62 -8.12 -5.61
N ARG A 16 16.54 -7.89 -6.37
CA ARG A 16 16.61 -7.33 -7.71
C ARG A 16 15.31 -6.63 -8.05
N GLN A 17 15.35 -5.93 -9.17
CA GLN A 17 14.17 -5.30 -9.73
C GLN A 17 13.23 -6.36 -10.33
N LEU A 18 11.97 -6.38 -9.90
CA LEU A 18 10.93 -7.34 -10.29
C LEU A 18 9.74 -6.60 -10.89
N GLY A 19 9.22 -7.12 -12.00
CA GLY A 19 8.00 -6.60 -12.63
C GLY A 19 6.73 -7.23 -12.07
N ILE A 20 5.64 -6.47 -12.07
CA ILE A 20 4.29 -6.93 -11.79
C ILE A 20 3.60 -7.20 -13.14
N TYR A 21 3.27 -8.45 -13.42
CA TYR A 21 2.83 -8.88 -14.76
C TYR A 21 1.31 -8.92 -14.96
N ALA A 22 0.52 -8.95 -13.87
CA ALA A 22 -0.93 -9.00 -13.93
C ALA A 22 -1.57 -8.23 -12.76
N GLY A 23 -2.90 -8.18 -12.73
CA GLY A 23 -3.67 -7.48 -11.70
C GLY A 23 -3.70 -5.95 -11.89
N PRO A 24 -4.27 -5.21 -10.91
CA PRO A 24 -4.42 -3.76 -10.97
C PRO A 24 -3.07 -3.03 -11.10
N PHE A 25 -2.01 -3.62 -10.54
CA PHE A 25 -0.66 -3.05 -10.51
C PHE A 25 0.24 -3.49 -11.67
N ARG A 26 -0.31 -4.14 -12.70
CA ARG A 26 0.43 -4.55 -13.90
C ARG A 26 1.31 -3.42 -14.45
N GLY A 27 2.55 -3.71 -14.79
CA GLY A 27 3.53 -2.74 -15.29
C GLY A 27 4.29 -2.01 -14.20
N GLY A 28 3.91 -2.16 -12.93
CA GLY A 28 4.69 -1.70 -11.79
C GLY A 28 5.99 -2.51 -11.64
N VAL A 29 6.98 -1.89 -11.01
CA VAL A 29 8.30 -2.47 -10.83
C VAL A 29 8.80 -2.17 -9.43
N PHE A 30 9.14 -3.20 -8.66
CA PHE A 30 9.53 -3.11 -7.25
C PHE A 30 10.86 -3.83 -6.99
N HIS A 31 11.44 -3.68 -5.80
CA HIS A 31 12.75 -4.27 -5.47
C HIS A 31 12.59 -5.33 -4.39
N SER A 32 12.83 -6.59 -4.71
CA SER A 32 12.69 -7.69 -3.75
C SER A 32 13.40 -8.96 -4.23
N ASN A 33 13.45 -9.99 -3.37
CA ASN A 33 13.94 -11.31 -3.73
C ASN A 33 12.85 -12.11 -4.46
N PRO A 34 13.07 -12.56 -5.71
CA PRO A 34 12.04 -13.26 -6.48
C PRO A 34 11.60 -14.60 -5.86
N ARG A 35 12.41 -15.22 -4.99
CA ARG A 35 12.07 -16.48 -4.31
C ARG A 35 10.91 -16.36 -3.33
N VAL A 36 10.69 -15.15 -2.81
CA VAL A 36 9.57 -14.84 -1.89
C VAL A 36 8.49 -13.99 -2.57
N SER A 37 8.78 -13.40 -3.72
CA SER A 37 7.91 -12.41 -4.37
C SER A 37 7.14 -12.92 -5.59
N LEU A 38 7.03 -14.24 -5.78
CA LEU A 38 6.31 -14.82 -6.92
C LEU A 38 4.83 -14.38 -6.99
N ARG A 39 4.14 -14.29 -5.84
CA ARG A 39 2.75 -13.80 -5.79
C ARG A 39 2.66 -12.35 -6.22
N LYS A 40 3.55 -11.49 -5.72
CA LYS A 40 3.66 -10.07 -6.11
C LYS A 40 3.91 -9.94 -7.62
N MET A 41 4.88 -10.68 -8.17
CA MET A 41 5.18 -10.66 -9.60
C MET A 41 3.97 -11.06 -10.47
N LEU A 42 3.19 -12.05 -10.03
CA LEU A 42 2.00 -12.52 -10.75
C LEU A 42 0.74 -11.68 -10.48
N GLY A 43 0.82 -10.60 -9.68
CA GLY A 43 -0.34 -9.79 -9.30
C GLY A 43 -1.36 -10.55 -8.44
N LEU A 44 -0.90 -11.58 -7.73
CA LEU A 44 -1.69 -12.45 -6.85
C LEU A 44 -1.48 -12.16 -5.36
N TYR A 45 -0.58 -11.22 -5.04
CA TYR A 45 -0.41 -10.75 -3.67
C TYR A 45 -1.66 -9.96 -3.27
N GLU A 46 -2.29 -10.37 -2.17
CA GLU A 46 -3.54 -9.79 -1.64
C GLU A 46 -4.65 -9.71 -2.71
N HIS A 47 -4.76 -10.77 -3.51
CA HIS A 47 -5.65 -10.82 -4.67
C HIS A 47 -7.14 -10.52 -4.37
N GLU A 48 -7.60 -10.75 -3.15
CA GLU A 48 -8.92 -10.37 -2.65
C GLU A 48 -9.19 -8.86 -2.77
N LEU A 49 -8.15 -8.02 -2.73
CA LEU A 49 -8.23 -6.58 -2.91
C LEU A 49 -8.26 -6.17 -4.39
N ASN A 50 -7.90 -7.05 -5.34
CA ASN A 50 -7.71 -6.66 -6.74
C ASN A 50 -8.95 -6.03 -7.37
N GLY A 51 -10.14 -6.56 -7.05
CA GLY A 51 -11.41 -6.01 -7.56
C GLY A 51 -11.68 -4.61 -7.02
N TRP A 52 -11.50 -4.42 -5.72
CA TRP A 52 -11.65 -3.13 -5.05
C TRP A 52 -10.61 -2.12 -5.54
N LEU A 53 -9.33 -2.49 -5.58
CA LEU A 53 -8.23 -1.66 -6.08
C LEU A 53 -8.48 -1.20 -7.52
N SER A 54 -8.95 -2.09 -8.39
CA SER A 54 -9.26 -1.73 -9.79
C SER A 54 -10.36 -0.67 -9.89
N ALA A 55 -11.35 -0.68 -8.99
CA ALA A 55 -12.42 0.30 -8.94
C ALA A 55 -11.98 1.60 -8.25
N ALA A 56 -11.29 1.52 -7.10
CA ALA A 56 -10.82 2.68 -6.35
C ALA A 56 -9.82 3.51 -7.17
N MET A 57 -8.87 2.88 -7.87
CA MET A 57 -7.87 3.56 -8.70
C MET A 57 -8.47 4.36 -9.86
N GLN A 58 -9.72 4.11 -10.26
CA GLN A 58 -10.42 4.89 -11.29
C GLN A 58 -11.06 6.18 -10.74
N LYS A 59 -11.17 6.30 -9.41
CA LYS A 59 -11.85 7.40 -8.72
C LYS A 59 -10.90 8.40 -8.06
N VAL A 60 -9.59 8.16 -8.12
CA VAL A 60 -8.58 8.91 -7.36
C VAL A 60 -7.52 9.50 -8.27
N ASP A 61 -7.02 10.67 -7.90
CA ASP A 61 -5.96 11.41 -8.59
C ASP A 61 -4.68 11.56 -7.72
N LEU A 62 -4.73 11.09 -6.48
CA LEU A 62 -3.63 11.06 -5.53
C LEU A 62 -3.60 9.71 -4.80
N VAL A 63 -2.41 9.17 -4.57
CA VAL A 63 -2.19 8.04 -3.67
C VAL A 63 -1.24 8.44 -2.55
N ILE A 64 -1.61 8.11 -1.32
CA ILE A 64 -0.74 8.22 -0.15
C ILE A 64 -0.47 6.79 0.34
N ASP A 65 0.79 6.37 0.34
CA ASP A 65 1.23 5.04 0.75
C ASP A 65 2.01 5.13 2.06
N VAL A 66 1.37 4.82 3.18
CA VAL A 66 2.01 4.75 4.49
C VAL A 66 2.48 3.32 4.73
N GLY A 67 3.80 3.15 4.93
CA GLY A 67 4.44 1.84 5.01
C GLY A 67 4.81 1.31 3.62
N GLY A 68 5.63 2.07 2.88
CA GLY A 68 5.98 1.76 1.49
C GLY A 68 6.80 0.48 1.29
N ASN A 69 7.58 0.07 2.31
CA ASN A 69 8.36 -1.16 2.35
C ASN A 69 9.16 -1.43 1.06
N ASP A 70 8.88 -2.52 0.35
CA ASP A 70 9.58 -2.92 -0.88
C ASP A 70 9.09 -2.21 -2.16
N GLY A 71 8.06 -1.36 -2.02
CA GLY A 71 7.50 -0.54 -3.08
C GLY A 71 6.50 -1.25 -3.98
N TYR A 72 6.06 -2.47 -3.64
CA TYR A 72 5.04 -3.18 -4.43
C TYR A 72 3.80 -2.31 -4.67
N PHE A 73 3.25 -1.71 -3.60
CA PHE A 73 2.08 -0.84 -3.69
C PHE A 73 2.42 0.49 -4.36
N THR A 74 3.43 1.22 -3.88
CA THR A 74 3.91 2.50 -4.46
C THR A 74 4.06 2.44 -5.98
N PHE A 75 4.87 1.50 -6.50
CA PHE A 75 5.16 1.44 -7.94
C PHE A 75 4.04 0.77 -8.74
N GLY A 76 3.27 -0.11 -8.10
CA GLY A 76 2.06 -0.67 -8.67
C GLY A 76 0.98 0.37 -8.92
N ALA A 77 0.71 1.20 -7.91
CA ALA A 77 -0.22 2.33 -7.99
C ALA A 77 0.26 3.38 -9.01
N ALA A 78 1.56 3.71 -9.02
CA ALA A 78 2.14 4.59 -10.02
C ALA A 78 1.91 4.07 -11.45
N ALA A 79 2.17 2.78 -11.69
CA ALA A 79 1.92 2.17 -13.00
C ALA A 79 0.43 2.13 -13.36
N ALA A 80 -0.45 1.96 -12.38
CA ALA A 80 -1.90 2.01 -12.57
C ALA A 80 -2.37 3.40 -13.00
N MET A 81 -1.98 4.45 -12.25
CA MET A 81 -2.33 5.83 -12.56
C MET A 81 -1.70 6.29 -13.88
N LYS A 82 -0.46 5.87 -14.18
CA LYS A 82 0.24 6.24 -15.41
C LYS A 82 -0.49 5.76 -16.68
N ARG A 83 -1.28 4.68 -16.59
CA ARG A 83 -2.14 4.25 -17.71
C ARG A 83 -3.33 5.17 -17.95
N ALA A 84 -3.76 5.91 -16.93
CA ALA A 84 -4.88 6.85 -16.99
C ALA A 84 -4.44 8.31 -17.17
N GLY A 85 -3.20 8.65 -16.82
CA GLY A 85 -2.69 10.02 -16.89
C GLY A 85 -1.32 10.17 -16.21
N SER A 86 -1.14 11.25 -15.46
CA SER A 86 0.07 11.47 -14.67
C SER A 86 -0.11 10.84 -13.28
N PRO A 87 0.79 9.95 -12.82
CA PRO A 87 0.73 9.46 -11.45
C PRO A 87 1.08 10.57 -10.47
N ARG A 88 0.48 10.53 -9.29
CA ARG A 88 0.84 11.36 -8.15
C ARG A 88 0.78 10.51 -6.87
N ILE A 89 1.96 10.13 -6.38
CA ILE A 89 2.12 9.24 -5.23
C ILE A 89 2.97 9.94 -4.17
N VAL A 90 2.54 9.86 -2.92
CA VAL A 90 3.33 10.23 -1.74
C VAL A 90 3.53 8.99 -0.87
N THR A 91 4.76 8.52 -0.74
CA THR A 91 5.10 7.31 0.00
C THR A 91 5.91 7.65 1.25
N PHE A 92 5.52 7.08 2.39
CA PHE A 92 6.26 7.13 3.63
C PHE A 92 6.89 5.78 3.93
N GLU A 93 8.19 5.77 4.20
CA GLU A 93 8.93 4.59 4.64
C GLU A 93 10.02 5.01 5.64
N PRO A 94 9.89 4.68 6.93
CA PRO A 94 10.82 5.14 7.96
C PRO A 94 12.14 4.36 7.98
N LEU A 95 12.19 3.11 7.53
CA LEU A 95 13.39 2.29 7.60
C LEU A 95 14.38 2.72 6.51
N PRO A 96 15.60 3.19 6.87
CA PRO A 96 16.53 3.77 5.89
C PRO A 96 16.89 2.83 4.74
N ASN A 97 16.98 1.52 5.00
CA ASN A 97 17.32 0.53 3.98
C ASN A 97 16.20 0.38 2.94
N HIS A 98 14.94 0.28 3.38
CA HIS A 98 13.79 0.20 2.48
C HIS A 98 13.60 1.52 1.72
N PHE A 99 13.75 2.64 2.42
CA PHE A 99 13.69 3.96 1.79
C PHE A 99 14.71 4.13 0.66
N GLU A 100 15.96 3.71 0.89
CA GLU A 100 17.00 3.76 -0.14
C GLU A 100 16.68 2.84 -1.32
N GLN A 101 16.11 1.66 -1.07
CA GLN A 101 15.64 0.76 -2.13
C GLN A 101 14.52 1.40 -2.96
N LEU A 102 13.55 2.07 -2.33
CA LEU A 102 12.50 2.84 -3.01
C LEU A 102 13.11 3.95 -3.86
N ARG A 103 14.10 4.69 -3.34
CA ARG A 103 14.79 5.76 -4.08
C ARG A 103 15.47 5.24 -5.34
N ILE A 104 16.19 4.12 -5.22
CA ILE A 104 16.83 3.44 -6.36
C ILE A 104 15.79 2.96 -7.37
N ALA A 105 14.69 2.35 -6.90
CA ALA A 105 13.63 1.84 -7.76
C ALA A 105 12.90 2.96 -8.51
N ARG A 106 12.62 4.11 -7.86
CA ARG A 106 12.06 5.30 -8.49
C ARG A 106 12.96 5.79 -9.63
N GLN A 107 14.26 5.94 -9.36
CA GLN A 107 15.25 6.39 -10.33
C GLN A 107 15.33 5.44 -11.54
N LYS A 108 15.40 4.13 -11.30
CA LYS A 108 15.48 3.12 -12.38
C LYS A 108 14.21 3.04 -13.21
N SER A 109 13.05 3.31 -12.61
CA SER A 109 11.75 3.30 -13.29
C SER A 109 11.46 4.61 -14.04
N GLY A 110 12.33 5.62 -13.91
CA GLY A 110 12.20 6.90 -14.60
C GLY A 110 11.07 7.78 -14.06
N TYR A 111 10.61 7.56 -12.83
CA TYR A 111 9.64 8.44 -12.19
C TYR A 111 10.33 9.67 -11.60
N THR A 112 9.71 10.83 -11.80
CA THR A 112 10.14 12.11 -11.23
C THR A 112 9.74 12.25 -9.76
N GLU A 113 10.26 13.27 -9.07
CA GLU A 113 9.84 13.58 -7.69
C GLU A 113 8.40 14.08 -7.62
N GLN A 114 7.91 14.70 -8.70
CA GLN A 114 6.53 15.16 -8.83
C GLN A 114 5.55 13.99 -9.01
N GLU A 115 5.98 12.93 -9.71
CA GLU A 115 5.19 11.71 -9.89
C GLU A 115 5.19 10.83 -8.64
N ILE A 116 6.36 10.63 -8.02
CA ILE A 116 6.54 9.83 -6.81
C ILE A 116 7.44 10.56 -5.81
N ARG A 117 6.80 11.12 -4.79
CA ARG A 117 7.46 11.74 -3.64
C ARG A 117 7.68 10.69 -2.55
N LEU A 118 8.94 10.47 -2.18
CA LEU A 118 9.33 9.57 -1.11
C LEU A 118 9.71 10.38 0.14
N ILE A 119 9.17 10.01 1.30
CA ILE A 119 9.43 10.68 2.58
C ILE A 119 9.96 9.65 3.59
N ASN A 120 11.17 9.89 4.13
CA ASN A 120 11.81 9.01 5.11
C ASN A 120 11.44 9.44 6.54
N LEU A 121 10.17 9.30 6.91
CA LEU A 121 9.64 9.62 8.24
C LEU A 121 8.59 8.59 8.63
N LEU A 122 8.41 8.39 9.94
CA LEU A 122 7.22 7.77 10.49
C LEU A 122 6.00 8.67 10.26
N VAL A 123 4.83 8.07 10.17
CA VAL A 123 3.55 8.78 10.21
C VAL A 123 2.87 8.39 11.52
N GLY A 124 2.35 9.38 12.25
CA GLY A 124 1.65 9.15 13.51
C GLY A 124 0.75 10.32 13.89
N ALA A 125 0.35 10.36 15.16
CA ALA A 125 -0.67 11.30 15.63
C ALA A 125 -0.21 12.77 15.70
N THR A 126 1.09 13.00 15.90
CA THR A 126 1.68 14.32 16.10
C THR A 126 3.06 14.44 15.44
N GLU A 127 3.47 15.66 15.13
CA GLU A 127 4.83 15.93 14.64
C GLU A 127 5.86 15.82 15.77
N GLN A 128 6.96 15.11 15.51
CA GLN A 128 8.15 15.04 16.38
C GLN A 128 9.38 14.63 15.57
N ALA A 129 10.55 14.57 16.20
CA ALA A 129 11.77 14.16 15.51
C ALA A 129 11.61 12.75 14.88
N GLY A 130 11.72 12.66 13.55
CA GLY A 130 11.57 11.42 12.80
C GLY A 130 10.12 10.99 12.50
N MET A 131 9.12 11.80 12.85
CA MET A 131 7.70 11.49 12.64
C MET A 131 6.91 12.72 12.22
N THR A 132 5.98 12.55 11.30
CA THR A 132 5.07 13.59 10.82
C THR A 132 3.62 13.10 10.85
N THR A 133 2.68 13.95 10.46
CA THR A 133 1.27 13.61 10.32
C THR A 133 0.86 13.75 8.84
N LEU A 134 -0.19 13.05 8.42
CA LEU A 134 -0.71 13.22 7.05
C LEU A 134 -1.34 14.60 6.86
N ASP A 135 -1.92 15.17 7.91
CA ASP A 135 -2.53 16.51 7.88
C ASP A 135 -1.52 17.64 7.59
N LEU A 136 -0.21 17.39 7.74
CA LEU A 136 0.85 18.33 7.38
C LEU A 136 1.29 18.23 5.91
N LEU A 137 0.76 17.27 5.14
CA LEU A 137 1.03 17.21 3.71
C LEU A 137 0.47 18.45 3.00
N PRO A 138 1.21 19.06 2.07
CA PRO A 138 0.69 20.17 1.29
C PRO A 138 -0.53 19.76 0.45
N GLU A 139 -0.60 18.48 0.06
CA GLU A 139 -1.76 17.88 -0.61
C GLU A 139 -3.08 18.00 0.19
N ALA A 140 -3.03 18.10 1.52
CA ALA A 140 -4.22 18.14 2.38
C ALA A 140 -5.11 19.39 2.14
N ASN A 141 -4.53 20.44 1.56
CA ASN A 141 -5.21 21.70 1.27
C ASN A 141 -5.67 21.83 -0.19
N ALA A 142 -5.61 20.74 -0.96
CA ALA A 142 -5.97 20.73 -2.37
C ALA A 142 -7.22 19.88 -2.64
N ASP A 143 -7.93 20.19 -3.72
CA ASP A 143 -9.14 19.48 -4.15
C ASP A 143 -8.73 18.18 -4.87
N HIS A 144 -8.41 17.15 -4.07
CA HIS A 144 -8.01 15.83 -4.53
C HIS A 144 -8.96 14.75 -4.03
N CYS A 145 -9.08 13.68 -4.82
CA CYS A 145 -9.67 12.43 -4.37
C CYS A 145 -8.51 11.46 -4.13
N ALA A 146 -8.18 11.21 -2.87
CA ALA A 146 -7.02 10.40 -2.50
C ALA A 146 -7.40 8.94 -2.23
N LEU A 147 -6.52 8.02 -2.62
CA LEU A 147 -6.45 6.67 -2.04
C LEU A 147 -5.33 6.65 -0.98
N ILE A 148 -5.68 6.45 0.28
CA ILE A 148 -4.74 6.36 1.40
C ILE A 148 -4.59 4.89 1.80
N LYS A 149 -3.41 4.33 1.59
CA LYS A 149 -3.01 3.04 2.16
C LYS A 149 -2.35 3.28 3.52
N ILE A 150 -2.77 2.50 4.51
CA ILE A 150 -2.15 2.41 5.83
C ILE A 150 -1.83 0.94 6.07
N ASP A 151 -0.55 0.60 6.03
CA ASP A 151 -0.04 -0.75 6.31
C ASP A 151 1.19 -0.56 7.18
N VAL A 152 0.93 -0.49 8.47
CA VAL A 152 1.92 -0.17 9.51
C VAL A 152 1.73 -1.14 10.65
N GLU A 153 2.82 -1.54 11.29
CA GLU A 153 2.86 -2.61 12.30
C GLU A 153 2.25 -2.15 13.64
N GLY A 154 0.91 -2.03 13.72
CA GLY A 154 0.17 -1.73 14.96
C GLY A 154 0.03 -0.24 15.32
N ALA A 155 0.41 0.68 14.41
CA ALA A 155 0.30 2.13 14.60
C ALA A 155 -0.88 2.77 13.85
N GLU A 156 -1.86 1.98 13.42
CA GLU A 156 -2.94 2.41 12.51
C GLU A 156 -3.78 3.54 13.12
N LEU A 157 -4.15 3.43 14.39
CA LEU A 157 -4.92 4.47 15.09
C LEU A 157 -4.14 5.78 15.22
N ASP A 158 -2.82 5.72 15.42
CA ASP A 158 -1.97 6.91 15.49
C ASP A 158 -1.86 7.59 14.13
N VAL A 159 -1.69 6.81 13.04
CA VAL A 159 -1.71 7.35 11.68
C VAL A 159 -3.04 8.04 11.40
N LEU A 160 -4.16 7.41 11.74
CA LEU A 160 -5.50 7.99 11.56
C LEU A 160 -5.72 9.25 12.43
N ALA A 161 -5.18 9.29 13.64
CA ALA A 161 -5.24 10.47 14.51
C ALA A 161 -4.48 11.67 13.92
N GLY A 162 -3.44 11.42 13.11
CA GLY A 162 -2.70 12.43 12.35
C GLY A 162 -3.21 12.67 10.92
N ALA A 163 -4.36 12.10 10.55
CA ALA A 163 -4.91 12.16 9.20
C ALA A 163 -6.37 12.66 9.19
N LYS A 164 -6.76 13.50 10.15
CA LYS A 164 -8.17 13.88 10.35
C LYS A 164 -8.76 14.60 9.14
N SER A 165 -7.96 15.44 8.47
CA SER A 165 -8.40 16.15 7.25
C SER A 165 -8.65 15.20 6.08
N TRP A 166 -8.02 14.02 6.09
CA TRP A 166 -8.13 13.02 5.05
C TRP A 166 -9.35 12.11 5.21
N ILE A 167 -9.88 11.96 6.43
CA ILE A 167 -11.09 11.15 6.71
C ILE A 167 -12.32 11.97 6.29
N ALA A 168 -12.48 12.12 4.98
CA ALA A 168 -13.53 12.91 4.36
C ALA A 168 -14.20 12.12 3.22
N PRO A 169 -15.51 12.32 2.97
CA PRO A 169 -16.16 11.76 1.81
C PRO A 169 -15.43 12.14 0.51
N GLY A 170 -15.23 11.17 -0.39
CA GLY A 170 -14.47 11.34 -1.63
C GLY A 170 -13.08 10.72 -1.57
N ASN A 171 -12.48 10.64 -0.38
CA ASN A 171 -11.26 9.85 -0.17
C ASN A 171 -11.60 8.37 0.05
N HIS A 172 -10.65 7.52 -0.32
CA HIS A 172 -10.73 6.08 -0.19
C HIS A 172 -9.56 5.58 0.66
N PHE A 173 -9.83 4.58 1.50
CA PHE A 173 -8.87 4.04 2.44
C PHE A 173 -8.71 2.54 2.23
N LEU A 174 -7.48 2.08 2.38
CA LEU A 174 -7.06 0.69 2.42
C LEU A 174 -6.17 0.51 3.66
N ILE A 175 -6.66 -0.16 4.69
CA ILE A 175 -6.01 -0.20 6.00
C ILE A 175 -5.76 -1.67 6.37
N GLU A 176 -4.50 -2.08 6.50
CA GLU A 176 -4.17 -3.35 7.15
C GLU A 176 -4.25 -3.12 8.65
N VAL A 177 -5.11 -3.88 9.31
CA VAL A 177 -5.35 -3.81 10.74
C VAL A 177 -4.66 -4.99 11.40
N HIS A 178 -3.66 -4.71 12.25
CA HIS A 178 -2.85 -5.74 12.93
C HIS A 178 -3.44 -6.20 14.27
N ASP A 179 -4.37 -5.43 14.87
CA ASP A 179 -5.02 -5.76 16.14
C ASP A 179 -6.55 -5.81 15.96
N LEU A 180 -7.16 -6.94 16.35
CA LEU A 180 -8.62 -7.14 16.27
C LEU A 180 -9.44 -6.06 17.00
N SER A 181 -8.89 -5.48 18.07
CA SER A 181 -9.52 -4.40 18.84
C SER A 181 -9.59 -3.07 18.09
N PHE A 182 -8.80 -2.89 17.02
CA PHE A 182 -8.79 -1.65 16.24
C PHE A 182 -9.93 -1.61 15.23
N PHE A 183 -10.44 -2.76 14.77
CA PHE A 183 -11.51 -2.78 13.75
C PHE A 183 -12.74 -1.97 14.16
N GLU A 184 -13.26 -2.17 15.38
CA GLU A 184 -14.45 -1.45 15.85
C GLU A 184 -14.16 0.05 16.05
N GLN A 185 -12.96 0.40 16.52
CA GLN A 185 -12.56 1.79 16.72
C GLN A 185 -12.47 2.55 15.40
N ILE A 186 -11.83 1.94 14.40
CA ILE A 186 -11.68 2.50 13.05
C ILE A 186 -13.07 2.59 12.38
N ASP A 187 -13.88 1.53 12.41
CA ASP A 187 -15.23 1.53 11.86
C ASP A 187 -16.07 2.69 12.43
N ASN A 188 -16.07 2.88 13.75
CA ASN A 188 -16.81 3.96 14.40
C ASN A 188 -16.29 5.35 14.03
N GLN A 189 -14.97 5.53 13.97
CA GLN A 189 -14.36 6.80 13.57
C GLN A 189 -14.78 7.22 12.16
N PHE A 190 -14.77 6.28 11.20
CA PHE A 190 -15.17 6.55 9.83
C PHE A 190 -16.68 6.76 9.70
N ALA A 191 -17.50 6.02 10.46
CA ALA A 191 -18.95 6.18 10.47
C ALA A 191 -19.39 7.59 10.92
N HIS A 192 -18.66 8.23 11.85
CA HIS A 192 -18.90 9.62 12.25
C HIS A 192 -18.72 10.63 11.10
N HIS A 193 -17.93 10.28 10.08
CA HIS A 193 -17.72 11.08 8.87
C HIS A 193 -18.63 10.64 7.70
N GLY A 194 -19.59 9.74 7.95
CA GLY A 194 -20.48 9.20 6.94
C GLY A 194 -19.82 8.21 5.97
N ILE A 195 -18.61 7.74 6.29
CA ILE A 195 -17.86 6.79 5.47
C ILE A 195 -18.11 5.38 6.00
N LYS A 196 -18.42 4.45 5.10
CA LYS A 196 -18.58 3.04 5.45
C LYS A 196 -17.35 2.25 5.03
N LEU A 197 -16.92 1.33 5.87
CA LEU A 197 -15.84 0.40 5.59
C LEU A 197 -16.39 -1.02 5.40
N ASP A 198 -15.70 -1.78 4.55
CA ASP A 198 -15.90 -3.21 4.34
C ASP A 198 -14.67 -3.96 4.84
N ARG A 199 -14.90 -5.08 5.54
CA ARG A 199 -13.82 -5.99 5.96
C ARG A 199 -13.49 -6.95 4.83
N VAL A 200 -12.22 -7.04 4.48
CA VAL A 200 -11.70 -7.97 3.48
C VAL A 200 -10.75 -8.94 4.18
N TYR A 201 -11.14 -10.21 4.18
CA TYR A 201 -10.35 -11.29 4.74
C TYR A 201 -9.57 -12.00 3.64
N GLN A 202 -8.33 -12.36 3.96
CA GLN A 202 -7.48 -13.10 3.04
C GLN A 202 -8.15 -14.41 2.61
N GLN A 203 -8.08 -14.70 1.31
CA GLN A 203 -8.59 -15.94 0.74
C GLN A 203 -7.42 -16.87 0.35
N PRO A 204 -7.48 -18.18 0.65
CA PRO A 204 -6.47 -19.12 0.19
C PRO A 204 -6.51 -19.27 -1.33
N LEU A 205 -5.34 -19.28 -1.98
CA LEU A 205 -5.25 -19.64 -3.39
C LEU A 205 -5.18 -21.17 -3.54
N PRO A 206 -6.01 -21.81 -4.39
CA PRO A 206 -6.12 -23.27 -4.49
C PRO A 206 -4.80 -24.04 -4.70
N ILE A 207 -3.84 -23.44 -5.40
CA ILE A 207 -2.56 -24.08 -5.76
C ILE A 207 -1.39 -23.57 -4.90
N LEU A 208 -1.47 -22.33 -4.40
CA LEU A 208 -0.39 -21.65 -3.67
C LEU A 208 -0.59 -21.66 -2.15
N GLY A 209 -1.74 -22.12 -1.66
CA GLY A 209 -2.09 -22.14 -0.23
C GLY A 209 -2.39 -20.76 0.35
N ARG A 210 -2.53 -20.67 1.68
CA ARG A 210 -2.56 -19.38 2.39
C ARG A 210 -1.18 -18.74 2.39
N GLU A 211 -1.14 -17.40 2.43
CA GLU A 211 0.05 -16.74 2.97
C GLU A 211 0.04 -16.99 4.47
N TYR A 212 1.13 -17.47 5.07
CA TYR A 212 1.20 -17.57 6.53
C TYR A 212 1.45 -16.15 7.07
N ARG A 213 0.45 -15.57 7.73
CA ARG A 213 0.54 -14.37 8.56
C ARG A 213 -0.07 -14.67 9.93
N ASP A 214 0.16 -13.80 10.91
CA ASP A 214 -0.46 -13.92 12.23
C ASP A 214 -1.99 -13.90 12.13
N ALA A 215 -2.67 -14.66 12.99
CA ALA A 215 -4.10 -14.97 12.85
C ALA A 215 -5.05 -13.76 13.04
N ASP A 216 -4.51 -12.62 13.46
CA ASP A 216 -5.26 -11.46 13.95
C ASP A 216 -5.26 -10.27 12.97
N ASN A 217 -4.73 -10.43 11.75
CA ASN A 217 -4.67 -9.36 10.76
C ASN A 217 -5.82 -9.40 9.72
N GLY A 218 -6.19 -8.24 9.18
CA GLY A 218 -7.16 -8.15 8.09
C GLY A 218 -7.27 -6.75 7.50
N TRP A 219 -7.95 -6.64 6.36
CA TRP A 219 -8.07 -5.37 5.66
C TRP A 219 -9.41 -4.68 5.92
N LEU A 220 -9.37 -3.37 6.14
CA LEU A 220 -10.52 -2.48 6.01
C LEU A 220 -10.39 -1.66 4.73
N VAL A 221 -11.47 -1.60 3.95
CA VAL A 221 -11.53 -0.82 2.72
C VAL A 221 -12.74 0.10 2.70
N THR A 222 -12.63 1.30 2.13
CA THR A 222 -13.80 2.17 1.94
C THR A 222 -14.80 1.53 0.97
N ARG A 223 -16.08 1.54 1.33
CA ARG A 223 -17.15 1.10 0.41
C ARG A 223 -17.30 2.11 -0.74
N LEU A 224 -17.06 1.63 -1.97
CA LEU A 224 -17.05 2.44 -3.21
C LEU A 224 -18.44 2.69 -3.79
#